data_AF-F3KY45-F1
#
_entry.id   AF-F3KY45-F1
#
_cell.length_a   1.000
_cell.length_b   1.000
_cell.length_c   1.000
_cell.angle_alpha   90.00
_cell.angle_beta   90.00
_cell.angle_gamma   90.00
#
_symmetry.space_group_name_H-M   'P 1'
#
loop_
_entity.id
_entity.type
_entity.pdbx_description
1 polymer ?
#
loop_
_entity_poly.entity_id
_entity_poly.type
_entity_poly.pdbx_seq_one_letter_code
_entity_poly.pdbx_strand_id
1 'polypeptide(L)'
;MVLLPMAVANAQDQNPNSSQPPAQVVDPVRGDPPAPYNAEHDTHERARIRHERERVEAEYKQAQVDCYQRFAVNACLREARRARRVENDRLRAQEIALDDAKRAAEVQSRKQALEERQAEKARQDAAREQEEAARARNRSPSRGNAPAPSGR
;
A
#
# COMPACT_ATOMS: atom_id res chain seq x y z
N MET A 1 24.85 58.03 -27.24
CA MET A 1 26.06 58.30 -26.42
C MET A 1 25.54 58.59 -25.03
N VAL A 2 25.64 57.69 -24.05
CA VAL A 2 26.88 57.21 -23.44
C VAL A 2 26.80 55.71 -23.15
N LEU A 3 27.94 55.05 -23.35
CA LEU A 3 28.24 53.63 -23.22
C LEU A 3 28.81 53.33 -21.81
N LEU A 4 28.44 52.15 -21.28
CA LEU A 4 29.14 51.29 -20.28
C LEU A 4 29.27 51.73 -18.80
N PRO A 5 29.53 50.79 -17.85
CA PRO A 5 29.84 49.36 -18.01
C PRO A 5 28.99 48.38 -17.18
N MET A 6 29.10 47.11 -17.57
CA MET A 6 28.68 45.93 -16.83
C MET A 6 29.51 45.71 -15.57
N ALA A 7 28.86 45.28 -14.49
CA ALA A 7 29.49 44.57 -13.39
C ALA A 7 28.66 43.33 -13.06
N VAL A 8 29.19 42.17 -13.42
CA VAL A 8 28.70 40.85 -13.02
C VAL A 8 29.21 40.60 -11.60
N ALA A 9 28.34 40.67 -10.60
CA ALA A 9 28.64 40.20 -9.25
C ALA A 9 28.27 38.72 -9.15
N ASN A 10 29.27 37.85 -9.30
CA ASN A 10 29.23 36.47 -8.85
C ASN A 10 29.28 36.47 -7.31
N ALA A 11 28.15 36.19 -6.66
CA ALA A 11 28.11 35.87 -5.25
C ALA A 11 27.72 34.39 -5.10
N GLN A 12 28.75 33.53 -5.13
CA GLN A 12 28.68 32.25 -4.45
C GLN A 12 28.81 32.55 -2.97
N ASP A 13 27.69 32.72 -2.28
CA ASP A 13 27.66 32.68 -0.82
C ASP A 13 27.18 31.30 -0.40
N GLN A 14 28.12 30.56 0.21
CA GLN A 14 27.93 29.25 0.75
C GLN A 14 26.91 29.40 1.89
N ASN A 15 25.81 28.65 1.85
CA ASN A 15 24.89 28.55 2.98
C ASN A 15 25.36 27.39 3.88
N PRO A 16 26.02 27.64 5.04
CA PRO A 16 26.37 26.59 5.99
C PRO A 16 25.22 26.22 6.94
N ASN A 17 23.99 26.67 6.68
CA ASN A 17 22.84 26.41 7.55
C ASN A 17 21.74 25.61 6.84
N SER A 18 22.10 24.42 6.38
CA SER A 18 21.16 23.30 6.16
C SER A 18 21.05 22.45 7.43
N SER A 19 20.74 23.08 8.56
CA SER A 19 20.22 22.38 9.74
C SER A 19 18.73 22.09 9.52
N GLN A 20 18.42 21.31 8.48
CA GLN A 20 17.09 20.75 8.31
C GLN A 20 16.95 19.63 9.37
N PRO A 21 15.97 19.70 10.29
CA PRO A 21 15.68 18.54 11.14
C PRO A 21 15.35 17.36 10.21
N PRO A 22 15.70 16.11 10.58
CA PRO A 22 15.36 14.97 9.74
C PRO A 22 13.86 15.01 9.50
N ALA A 23 13.48 15.02 8.21
CA ALA A 23 12.11 14.83 7.80
C ALA A 23 11.56 13.66 8.60
N GLN A 24 10.59 13.94 9.46
CA GLN A 24 10.01 12.92 10.31
C GLN A 24 9.37 11.93 9.36
N VAL A 25 9.97 10.73 9.28
CA VAL A 25 9.34 9.58 8.66
C VAL A 25 8.12 9.32 9.54
N VAL A 26 6.99 9.89 9.16
CA VAL A 26 5.70 9.54 9.74
C VAL A 26 5.43 8.11 9.30
N ASP A 27 5.80 7.14 10.15
CA ASP A 27 5.31 5.77 10.03
C ASP A 27 3.77 5.82 10.02
N PRO A 28 3.07 5.53 8.90
CA PRO A 28 1.63 5.62 8.86
C PRO A 28 0.98 4.34 9.42
N VAL A 29 1.62 3.68 10.37
CA VAL A 29 1.16 2.40 10.94
C VAL A 29 1.06 2.50 12.45
N ARG A 30 0.38 3.55 12.91
CA ARG A 30 -0.38 3.46 14.15
C ARG A 30 -1.86 3.61 13.81
N GLY A 31 -2.31 2.76 12.89
CA GLY A 31 -3.72 2.54 12.58
C GLY A 31 -4.19 1.34 13.38
N ASP A 32 -5.36 1.46 14.00
CA ASP A 32 -6.11 0.33 14.53
C ASP A 32 -6.10 -0.84 13.53
N PRO A 33 -6.11 -2.10 13.99
CA PRO A 33 -6.15 -3.24 13.08
C PRO A 33 -7.31 -3.03 12.10
N PRO A 34 -7.06 -3.13 10.77
CA PRO A 34 -8.12 -2.93 9.80
C PRO A 34 -9.22 -3.95 10.13
N ALA A 35 -10.46 -3.45 10.26
CA ALA A 35 -11.60 -4.33 10.44
C ALA A 35 -11.55 -5.44 9.37
N PRO A 36 -11.91 -6.69 9.72
CA PRO A 36 -11.80 -7.80 8.79
C PRO A 36 -12.59 -7.48 7.52
N TYR A 37 -11.94 -7.65 6.37
CA TYR A 37 -12.58 -7.44 5.07
C TYR A 37 -13.80 -8.35 4.94
N ASN A 38 -14.96 -7.75 4.67
CA ASN A 38 -16.20 -8.46 4.43
C ASN A 38 -16.51 -8.46 2.93
N ALA A 39 -16.32 -9.63 2.29
CA ALA A 39 -16.55 -9.80 0.85
C ALA A 39 -18.01 -9.59 0.45
N GLU A 40 -18.97 -10.02 1.28
CA GLU A 40 -20.39 -9.85 0.99
C GLU A 40 -20.76 -8.36 1.00
N HIS A 41 -20.31 -7.62 2.01
CA HIS A 41 -20.49 -6.17 2.08
C HIS A 41 -19.86 -5.45 0.88
N ASP A 42 -18.63 -5.81 0.48
CA ASP A 42 -17.98 -5.25 -0.72
C ASP A 42 -18.83 -5.49 -1.98
N THR A 43 -19.33 -6.72 -2.18
CA THR A 43 -20.18 -7.02 -3.34
C THR A 43 -21.49 -6.24 -3.34
N HIS A 44 -22.13 -6.08 -2.18
CA HIS A 44 -23.33 -5.29 -2.01
C HIS A 44 -23.08 -3.81 -2.32
N GLU A 45 -22.02 -3.22 -1.77
CA GLU A 45 -21.69 -1.81 -2.00
C GLU A 45 -21.35 -1.53 -3.47
N ARG A 46 -20.62 -2.44 -4.13
CA ARG A 46 -20.37 -2.31 -5.58
C ARG A 46 -21.65 -2.41 -6.40
N ALA A 47 -22.59 -3.26 -6.00
CA ALA A 47 -23.89 -3.34 -6.65
C ALA A 47 -24.70 -2.05 -6.47
N ARG A 48 -24.70 -1.47 -5.26
CA ARG A 48 -25.31 -0.16 -4.98
C ARG A 48 -24.68 0.95 -5.82
N ILE A 49 -23.34 1.02 -5.89
CA ILE A 49 -22.64 2.03 -6.68
C ILE A 49 -22.96 1.91 -8.17
N ARG A 50 -23.05 0.68 -8.70
CA ARG A 50 -23.45 0.45 -10.11
C ARG A 50 -24.86 0.97 -10.38
N HIS A 51 -25.83 0.61 -9.53
CA HIS A 51 -27.20 1.10 -9.66
C HIS A 51 -27.26 2.63 -9.57
N GLU A 52 -26.48 3.22 -8.67
CA GLU A 52 -26.41 4.67 -8.52
C GLU A 52 -25.81 5.36 -9.76
N ARG A 53 -24.81 4.76 -10.40
CA ARG A 53 -24.30 5.24 -11.70
C ARG A 53 -25.35 5.20 -12.80
N GLU A 54 -26.13 4.12 -12.87
CA GLU A 54 -27.23 3.98 -13.82
C GLU A 54 -28.28 5.07 -13.61
N ARG A 55 -28.60 5.36 -12.34
CA ARG A 55 -29.51 6.45 -11.96
C ARG A 55 -28.98 7.81 -12.39
N VAL A 56 -27.72 8.13 -12.08
CA VAL A 56 -27.06 9.39 -12.48
C VAL A 56 -27.06 9.57 -14.00
N GLU A 57 -26.84 8.50 -14.76
CA GLU A 57 -26.88 8.56 -16.23
C GLU A 57 -28.30 8.73 -16.77
N ALA A 58 -29.30 8.11 -16.15
CA ALA A 58 -30.70 8.32 -16.50
C ALA A 58 -31.15 9.77 -16.23
N GLU A 59 -30.79 10.32 -15.07
CA GLU A 59 -31.04 11.72 -14.70
C GLU A 59 -30.36 12.69 -15.68
N TYR A 60 -29.12 12.40 -16.07
CA TYR A 60 -28.41 13.21 -17.07
C TYR A 60 -29.11 13.18 -18.44
N LYS A 61 -29.56 12.00 -18.90
CA LYS A 61 -30.30 11.88 -20.17
C LYS A 61 -31.61 12.67 -20.14
N GLN A 62 -32.36 12.59 -19.03
CA GLN A 62 -33.57 13.38 -18.86
C GLN A 62 -33.25 14.89 -18.87
N ALA A 63 -32.22 15.31 -18.14
CA ALA A 63 -31.79 16.71 -18.12
C ALA A 63 -31.38 17.22 -19.51
N GLN A 64 -30.81 16.37 -20.37
CA GLN A 64 -30.50 16.74 -21.76
C GLN A 64 -31.78 17.04 -22.55
N VAL A 65 -32.82 16.21 -22.43
CA VAL A 65 -34.12 16.44 -23.09
C VAL A 65 -34.71 17.77 -22.62
N ASP A 66 -34.73 18.00 -21.31
CA ASP A 66 -35.27 19.24 -20.72
C ASP A 66 -34.46 20.47 -21.16
N CYS A 67 -33.14 20.35 -21.29
CA CYS A 67 -32.29 21.46 -21.73
C CYS A 67 -32.60 21.93 -23.15
N TYR A 68 -32.98 21.03 -24.06
CA TYR A 68 -33.33 21.39 -25.44
C TYR A 68 -34.66 22.16 -25.53
N GLN A 69 -35.49 22.14 -24.50
CA GLN A 69 -36.71 22.95 -24.43
C GLN A 69 -36.47 24.37 -23.90
N ARG A 70 -35.24 24.70 -23.48
CA ARG A 70 -34.89 26.00 -22.88
C ARG A 70 -34.21 26.91 -23.89
N PHE A 71 -34.34 28.23 -23.69
CA PHE A 71 -33.63 29.21 -24.52
C PHE A 71 -32.10 29.13 -24.36
N ALA A 72 -31.62 28.95 -23.12
CA ALA A 72 -30.18 28.88 -22.81
C ALA A 72 -29.62 27.44 -22.86
N VAL A 73 -29.89 26.69 -23.93
CA VAL A 73 -29.53 25.25 -24.07
C VAL A 73 -28.08 24.96 -23.69
N ASN A 74 -27.13 25.74 -24.22
CA ASN A 74 -25.70 25.51 -23.99
C ASN A 74 -25.29 25.68 -22.53
N ALA A 75 -25.86 26.66 -21.83
CA ALA A 75 -25.59 26.85 -20.40
C ALA A 75 -26.21 25.70 -19.59
N CYS A 76 -27.43 25.31 -19.92
CA CYS A 76 -28.12 24.17 -19.29
C CYS A 76 -27.32 22.87 -19.45
N LEU A 77 -26.89 22.53 -20.67
CA LEU A 77 -26.12 21.32 -20.94
C LEU A 77 -24.77 21.30 -20.22
N ARG A 78 -24.12 22.47 -20.04
CA ARG A 78 -22.88 22.55 -19.24
C ARG A 78 -23.14 22.21 -17.78
N GLU A 79 -24.22 22.71 -17.20
CA GLU A 79 -24.57 22.41 -15.81
C GLU A 79 -24.97 20.95 -15.63
N ALA A 80 -25.79 20.39 -16.53
CA ALA A 80 -26.13 18.97 -16.50
C ALA A 80 -24.89 18.07 -16.54
N ARG A 81 -23.90 18.40 -17.40
CA ARG A 81 -22.61 17.69 -17.44
C ARG A 81 -21.81 17.85 -16.14
N ARG A 82 -21.85 19.04 -15.52
CA ARG A 82 -21.17 19.31 -14.26
C ARG A 82 -21.77 18.50 -13.12
N ALA A 83 -23.09 18.50 -12.98
CA ALA A 83 -23.82 17.70 -12.00
C ALA A 83 -23.48 16.21 -12.15
N ARG A 84 -23.56 15.67 -13.38
CA ARG A 84 -23.17 14.28 -13.66
C ARG A 84 -21.74 13.96 -13.23
N ARG A 85 -20.77 14.85 -13.51
CA ARG A 85 -19.37 14.64 -13.12
C ARG A 85 -19.22 14.58 -11.60
N VAL A 86 -19.79 15.54 -10.87
CA VAL A 86 -19.71 15.60 -9.40
C VAL A 86 -20.21 14.31 -8.76
N GLU A 87 -21.37 13.81 -9.19
CA GLU A 87 -21.91 12.55 -8.65
C GLU A 87 -21.05 11.35 -9.01
N ASN A 88 -20.59 11.25 -10.27
CA ASN A 88 -19.70 10.15 -10.66
C ASN A 88 -18.35 10.18 -9.93
N ASP A 89 -17.79 11.36 -9.66
CA ASP A 89 -16.56 11.52 -8.91
C ASP A 89 -16.75 11.07 -7.45
N ARG A 90 -17.89 11.42 -6.83
CA ARG A 90 -18.29 10.95 -5.50
C ARG A 90 -18.44 9.42 -5.46
N LEU A 91 -19.01 8.81 -6.49
CA LEU A 91 -19.13 7.34 -6.59
C LEU A 91 -17.77 6.68 -6.80
N ARG A 92 -16.91 7.26 -7.63
CA ARG A 92 -15.54 6.78 -7.84
C ARG A 92 -14.71 6.81 -6.55
N ALA A 93 -14.86 7.85 -5.74
CA ALA A 93 -14.20 7.93 -4.44
C ALA A 93 -14.62 6.79 -3.50
N GLN A 94 -15.89 6.38 -3.54
CA GLN A 94 -16.38 5.22 -2.78
C GLN A 94 -15.77 3.91 -3.29
N GLU A 95 -15.70 3.71 -4.61
CA GLU A 95 -15.05 2.53 -5.21
C GLU A 95 -13.57 2.43 -4.81
N ILE A 96 -12.84 3.55 -4.83
CA ILE A 96 -11.43 3.61 -4.41
C ILE A 96 -11.29 3.18 -2.95
N ALA A 97 -12.16 3.65 -2.05
CA ALA A 97 -12.13 3.26 -0.64
C ALA A 97 -12.35 1.76 -0.44
N LEU A 98 -13.25 1.14 -1.24
CA LEU A 98 -13.46 -0.31 -1.22
C LEU A 98 -12.22 -1.08 -1.72
N ASP A 99 -11.59 -0.60 -2.80
CA ASP A 99 -10.38 -1.21 -3.36
C ASP A 99 -9.19 -1.12 -2.39
N ASP A 100 -9.03 0.01 -1.71
CA ASP A 100 -7.98 0.21 -0.71
C ASP A 100 -8.20 -0.68 0.52
N ALA A 101 -9.44 -0.81 1.00
CA ALA A 101 -9.78 -1.72 2.08
C ALA A 101 -9.47 -3.18 1.73
N LYS A 102 -9.82 -3.60 0.52
CA LYS A 102 -9.49 -4.94 0.01
C LYS A 102 -7.99 -5.16 -0.08
N ARG A 103 -7.25 -4.19 -0.64
CA ARG A 103 -5.79 -4.26 -0.77
C ARG A 103 -5.12 -4.38 0.60
N ALA A 104 -5.56 -3.60 1.59
CA ALA A 104 -5.03 -3.65 2.94
C ALA A 104 -5.23 -5.04 3.59
N ALA A 105 -6.41 -5.63 3.40
CA ALA A 105 -6.70 -6.97 3.91
C ALA A 105 -5.85 -8.06 3.24
N GLU A 106 -5.66 -8.00 1.91
CA GLU A 106 -4.79 -8.93 1.19
C GLU A 106 -3.33 -8.82 1.64
N VAL A 107 -2.83 -7.60 1.83
CA VAL A 107 -1.47 -7.35 2.34
C VAL A 107 -1.31 -7.97 3.73
N GLN A 108 -2.28 -7.76 4.62
CA GLN A 108 -2.23 -8.30 5.97
C GLN A 108 -2.27 -9.84 5.97
N SER A 109 -3.14 -10.45 5.17
CA SER A 109 -3.21 -11.91 5.03
C SER A 109 -1.89 -12.49 4.49
N ARG A 110 -1.29 -11.84 3.48
CA ARG A 110 0.01 -12.28 2.93
C ARG A 110 1.13 -12.17 3.96
N LYS A 111 1.13 -11.10 4.78
CA LYS A 111 2.11 -10.91 5.85
C LYS A 111 2.03 -12.05 6.87
N GLN A 112 0.83 -12.36 7.36
CA GLN A 112 0.61 -13.48 8.29
C GLN A 112 1.08 -14.81 7.71
N ALA A 113 0.73 -15.11 6.46
CA ALA A 113 1.18 -16.34 5.80
C ALA A 113 2.71 -16.43 5.62
N LEU A 114 3.40 -15.30 5.47
CA LEU A 114 4.87 -15.28 5.42
C LEU A 114 5.49 -15.51 6.80
N GLU A 115 4.96 -14.88 7.84
CA GLU A 115 5.40 -15.06 9.23
C GLU A 115 5.22 -16.50 9.69
N GLU A 116 4.08 -17.12 9.37
CA GLU A 116 3.81 -18.54 9.65
C GLU A 116 4.82 -19.46 8.97
N ARG A 117 5.07 -19.25 7.67
CA ARG A 117 6.08 -20.03 6.92
C ARG A 117 7.49 -19.83 7.46
N GLN A 118 7.84 -18.63 7.88
CA GLN A 118 9.15 -18.36 8.48
C GLN A 118 9.29 -19.05 9.85
N ALA A 119 8.25 -19.00 10.68
CA ALA A 119 8.23 -19.69 11.96
C ALA A 119 8.31 -21.21 11.79
N GLU A 120 7.62 -21.77 10.78
CA GLU A 120 7.70 -23.19 10.46
C GLU A 120 9.11 -23.58 10.02
N LYS A 121 9.73 -22.83 9.10
CA LYS A 121 11.10 -23.07 8.66
C LYS A 121 12.09 -23.00 9.82
N ALA A 122 12.01 -21.97 10.67
CA ALA A 122 12.86 -21.84 11.84
C ALA A 122 12.73 -23.03 12.81
N ARG A 123 11.51 -23.55 13.00
CA ARG A 123 11.28 -24.77 13.81
C ARG A 123 11.88 -26.01 13.15
N GLN A 124 11.74 -26.16 11.84
CA GLN A 124 12.33 -27.27 11.09
C GLN A 124 13.86 -27.23 11.14
N ASP A 125 14.46 -26.05 10.97
CA ASP A 125 15.90 -25.85 11.00
C ASP A 125 16.46 -26.14 12.41
N ALA A 126 15.81 -25.65 13.46
CA ALA A 126 16.18 -25.95 14.84
C ALA A 126 16.05 -27.46 15.17
N ALA A 127 15.02 -28.13 14.65
CA ALA A 127 14.86 -29.57 14.84
C ALA A 127 15.96 -30.38 14.11
N ARG A 128 16.31 -29.97 12.88
CA ARG A 128 17.43 -30.57 12.12
C ARG A 128 18.76 -30.39 12.86
N GLU A 129 19.03 -29.19 13.37
CA GLU A 129 20.25 -28.92 14.15
C GLU A 129 20.31 -29.77 15.43
N GLN A 130 19.18 -29.92 16.14
CA GLN A 130 19.11 -30.80 17.32
C GLN A 130 19.37 -32.27 16.97
N GLU A 131 18.81 -32.75 15.85
CA GLU A 131 19.05 -34.11 15.39
C GLU A 131 20.52 -34.33 14.98
N GLU A 132 21.13 -33.39 14.27
CA GLU A 132 22.54 -33.41 13.90
C GLU A 132 23.45 -33.40 15.14
N ALA A 133 23.15 -32.55 16.12
CA ALA A 133 23.87 -32.51 17.40
C ALA A 133 23.73 -33.83 18.18
N ALA A 134 22.53 -34.43 18.21
CA ALA A 134 22.30 -35.73 18.83
C ALA A 134 23.06 -36.86 18.12
N ARG A 135 23.09 -36.86 16.78
CA ARG A 135 23.87 -37.79 15.95
C ARG A 135 25.38 -37.64 16.23
N ALA A 136 25.87 -36.40 16.32
CA ALA A 136 27.27 -36.12 16.65
C ALA A 136 27.65 -36.62 18.05
N ARG A 137 26.78 -36.42 19.05
CA ARG A 137 26.96 -36.96 20.41
C ARG A 137 27.01 -38.49 20.41
N ASN A 138 26.07 -39.14 19.74
CA ASN A 138 26.01 -40.61 19.68
C ASN A 138 27.20 -41.23 18.92
N ARG A 139 27.82 -40.51 17.98
CA ARG A 139 29.05 -40.96 17.29
C ARG A 139 30.29 -40.91 18.20
N SER A 140 30.23 -40.21 19.33
CA SER A 140 31.35 -40.02 20.25
C SER A 140 31.19 -40.82 21.56
N PRO A 141 31.27 -42.16 21.49
CA PRO A 141 32.03 -42.91 22.49
C PRO A 141 32.78 -44.09 21.83
N SER A 142 33.86 -43.83 21.10
CA SER A 142 34.82 -44.87 20.67
C SER A 142 36.24 -44.29 20.54
N ARG A 143 36.74 -43.71 21.63
CA ARG A 143 38.16 -43.38 21.83
C ARG A 143 38.66 -43.86 23.20
N GLY A 144 38.19 -45.04 23.63
CA GLY A 144 38.45 -45.57 24.97
C GLY A 144 39.24 -46.88 25.05
N ASN A 145 39.59 -47.52 23.93
CA ASN A 145 40.43 -48.72 23.91
C ASN A 145 41.68 -48.48 23.07
N ALA A 146 42.61 -47.71 23.61
CA ALA A 146 43.99 -47.73 23.14
C ALA A 146 44.73 -48.82 23.95
N PRO A 147 45.24 -49.90 23.32
CA PRO A 147 46.06 -50.87 24.03
C PRO A 147 47.34 -50.18 24.52
N ALA A 148 47.65 -50.37 25.80
CA ALA A 148 48.78 -49.75 26.48
C ALA A 148 50.12 -50.09 25.78
N PRO A 149 51.05 -49.13 25.63
CA PRO A 149 52.36 -49.43 25.06
C PRO A 149 53.20 -50.24 26.07
N SER A 150 53.50 -51.49 25.76
CA SER A 150 54.42 -52.32 26.54
C SER A 150 55.86 -51.84 26.32
N GLY A 151 56.49 -51.33 27.37
CA GLY A 151 57.89 -50.93 27.39
C GLY A 151 58.75 -51.82 28.30
N ARG A 152 59.93 -52.16 27.77
CA ARG A 152 61.11 -52.88 28.30
C ARG A 152 61.05 -54.40 28.38
#